data_AF-A0A1L9NWI2-F1
#
_entry.id   AF-A0A1L9NWI2-F1
#
_cell.length_a   1.000
_cell.length_b   1.000
_cell.length_c   1.000
_cell.angle_alpha   90.00
_cell.angle_beta   90.00
_cell.angle_gamma   90.00
#
_symmetry.space_group_name_H-M   'P 1'
#
loop_
_entity.id
_entity.type
_entity.pdbx_description
1 polymer ?
#
loop_
_entity_poly.entity_id
_entity_poly.type
_entity_poly.pdbx_seq_one_letter_code
_entity_poly.pdbx_strand_id
1 'polypeptide(L)'
;MIIVKRIDITPTKEFSPETGGAGKVAFVTDTGDVIFDCQIKPGRDALKRNPVVAYISEALRQVQLMPEYRISKSYMKFAPGVLPVEFAL
;
A
#
# COMPACT_ATOMS: atom_id res chain seq x y z
N MET A 1 16.49 9.57 -0.78
CA MET A 1 15.65 8.70 -1.64
C MET A 1 15.31 7.49 -0.81
N ILE A 2 14.03 7.23 -0.56
CA ILE A 2 13.60 6.14 0.31
C ILE A 2 13.37 4.91 -0.57
N ILE A 3 14.08 3.81 -0.30
CA ILE A 3 13.92 2.56 -1.05
C ILE A 3 13.16 1.55 -0.20
N VAL A 4 11.95 1.20 -0.64
CA VAL A 4 11.14 0.14 -0.07
C VAL A 4 11.75 -1.21 -0.47
N LYS A 5 12.19 -1.97 0.53
CA LYS A 5 12.80 -3.30 0.39
C LYS A 5 11.80 -4.43 0.60
N ARG A 6 10.74 -4.17 1.36
CA ARG A 6 9.69 -5.14 1.65
C ARG A 6 8.38 -4.40 1.92
N ILE A 7 7.27 -5.06 1.62
CA ILE A 7 5.93 -4.61 1.97
C ILE A 7 5.32 -5.67 2.88
N ASP A 8 5.03 -5.31 4.12
CA ASP A 8 4.34 -6.18 5.06
C ASP A 8 2.87 -5.75 5.17
N ILE A 9 1.97 -6.72 5.09
CA ILE A 9 0.52 -6.47 5.19
C ILE A 9 0.00 -7.28 6.37
N THR A 10 -0.62 -6.58 7.31
CA THR A 10 -1.23 -7.18 8.50
C THR A 10 -2.72 -6.87 8.50
N PRO A 11 -3.58 -7.76 7.98
CA PRO A 11 -5.02 -7.59 8.03
C PRO A 11 -5.50 -7.61 9.48
N THR A 12 -6.21 -6.57 9.91
CA THR A 12 -6.91 -6.53 11.22
C THR A 12 -8.35 -7.02 11.07
N LYS A 13 -8.91 -6.86 9.87
CA LYS A 13 -10.20 -7.42 9.44
C LYS A 13 -9.98 -8.03 8.07
N GLU A 14 -10.28 -9.32 7.93
CA GLU A 14 -10.17 -10.02 6.65
C GLU A 14 -10.92 -9.26 5.55
N PHE A 15 -10.26 -9.13 4.40
CA PHE A 15 -10.84 -8.46 3.25
C PHE A 15 -11.91 -9.35 2.63
N SER A 16 -13.13 -8.81 2.55
CA SER A 16 -14.18 -9.35 1.70
C SER A 16 -14.73 -8.24 0.79
N PRO A 17 -15.08 -8.55 -0.47
CA PRO A 17 -15.64 -7.54 -1.37
C PRO A 17 -16.93 -6.89 -0.85
N GLU A 18 -17.69 -7.63 -0.04
CA GLU A 18 -18.98 -7.23 0.52
C GLU A 18 -18.84 -6.32 1.75
N THR A 19 -17.84 -6.57 2.60
CA THR A 19 -17.66 -5.82 3.86
C THR A 19 -16.42 -4.92 3.87
N GLY A 20 -15.64 -4.96 2.80
CA GLY A 20 -14.33 -4.33 2.72
C GLY A 20 -13.28 -5.08 3.53
N GLY A 21 -12.19 -4.38 3.87
CA GLY A 21 -11.12 -4.91 4.71
C GLY A 21 -10.48 -3.79 5.53
N ALA A 22 -9.84 -4.14 6.63
CA ALA A 22 -9.03 -3.20 7.40
C ALA A 22 -7.71 -3.86 7.78
N GLY A 23 -6.63 -3.10 7.85
CA GLY A 23 -5.31 -3.67 8.06
C GLY A 23 -4.24 -2.60 8.08
N LYS A 24 -3.02 -3.02 8.40
CA LYS A 24 -1.83 -2.18 8.32
C LYS A 24 -0.99 -2.60 7.12
N VAL A 25 -0.42 -1.61 6.44
CA VAL A 25 0.59 -1.84 5.40
C VAL A 25 1.87 -1.13 5.84
N ALA A 26 2.96 -1.87 5.97
CA ALA A 26 4.27 -1.31 6.27
C ALA A 26 5.15 -1.37 5.02
N PHE A 27 5.63 -0.20 4.59
CA PHE A 27 6.73 -0.09 3.64
C PHE A 27 8.03 -0.08 4.43
N VAL A 28 8.73 -1.20 4.42
CA VAL A 28 10.01 -1.39 5.11
C VAL A 28 11.10 -0.77 4.26
N THR A 29 11.80 0.21 4.81
CA THR A 29 12.79 1.00 4.09
C THR A 29 14.16 0.95 4.78
N ASP A 30 15.19 1.44 4.10
CA ASP A 30 16.53 1.57 4.65
C ASP A 30 16.65 2.62 5.76
N THR A 31 15.72 3.57 5.82
CA THR A 31 15.74 4.69 6.78
C THR A 31 14.70 4.55 7.91
N GLY A 32 13.95 3.44 7.92
CA GLY A 32 12.86 3.19 8.86
C GLY A 32 11.54 2.87 8.16
N ASP A 33 10.63 2.23 8.90
CA ASP A 33 9.39 1.71 8.33
C ASP A 33 8.32 2.79 8.27
N VAL A 34 7.59 2.84 7.16
CA VAL A 34 6.41 3.71 7.00
C VAL A 34 5.16 2.85 7.08
N ILE A 35 4.35 3.05 8.11
CA ILE A 35 3.19 2.20 8.39
C ILE A 35 1.90 2.99 8.14
N PHE A 36 0.99 2.39 7.38
CA PHE A 36 -0.30 2.95 7.01
C PHE A 36 -1.42 2.13 7.62
N ASP A 37 -2.38 2.80 8.23
CA ASP A 37 -3.67 2.22 8.58
C ASP A 37 -4.57 2.27 7.35
N CYS A 38 -4.80 1.11 6.74
CA CYS A 38 -5.56 0.96 5.51
C CYS A 38 -6.98 0.47 5.82
N GLN A 39 -7.96 1.21 5.29
CA GLN A 39 -9.36 0.81 5.31
C GLN A 39 -9.86 0.73 3.87
N ILE A 40 -10.13 -0.49 3.42
CA ILE A 40 -10.65 -0.77 2.09
C ILE A 40 -12.17 -0.78 2.18
N LYS A 41 -12.83 0.11 1.42
CA LYS A 41 -14.29 0.16 1.36
C LYS A 41 -14.85 -0.98 0.50
N PRO A 42 -16.03 -1.53 0.83
CA PRO A 42 -16.73 -2.46 -0.03
C PRO A 42 -17.16 -1.80 -1.35
N GLY A 43 -17.25 -2.58 -2.43
CA GLY A 43 -17.68 -2.06 -3.73
C GLY A 43 -17.30 -2.92 -4.93
N ARG A 44 -17.78 -2.54 -6.13
CA ARG A 44 -17.52 -3.26 -7.38
C ARG A 44 -16.04 -3.40 -7.73
N ASP A 45 -15.21 -2.45 -7.31
CA ASP A 45 -13.76 -2.51 -7.52
C ASP A 45 -13.06 -3.45 -6.54
N ALA A 46 -13.66 -3.71 -5.37
CA ALA A 46 -13.16 -4.68 -4.39
C ALA A 46 -13.36 -6.13 -4.87
N LEU A 47 -14.43 -6.42 -5.63
CA LEU A 47 -14.75 -7.75 -6.16
C LEU A 47 -13.70 -8.31 -7.13
N LYS A 48 -12.86 -7.45 -7.73
CA LYS A 48 -11.87 -7.85 -8.75
C LYS A 48 -10.43 -7.78 -8.26
N ARG A 49 -10.19 -7.29 -7.03
CA ARG A 49 -8.84 -7.02 -6.54
C ARG A 49 -8.37 -8.14 -5.62
N ASN A 50 -7.18 -8.66 -5.91
CA ASN A 50 -6.41 -9.44 -4.95
C ASN A 50 -6.31 -8.63 -3.63
N PRO A 51 -6.61 -9.22 -2.46
CA PRO A 51 -6.55 -8.53 -1.18
C PRO A 51 -5.24 -7.76 -0.97
N VAL A 52 -4.11 -8.36 -1.35
CA VAL A 52 -2.76 -7.76 -1.28
C VAL A 52 -2.69 -6.48 -2.10
N VAL A 53 -3.16 -6.53 -3.34
CA VAL A 53 -3.19 -5.38 -4.26
C VAL A 53 -4.12 -4.28 -3.73
N ALA A 54 -5.25 -4.64 -3.13
CA ALA A 54 -6.18 -3.66 -2.56
C ALA A 54 -5.55 -2.87 -1.39
N TYR A 55 -4.87 -3.57 -0.47
CA TYR A 55 -4.17 -2.93 0.65
C TYR A 55 -3.01 -2.06 0.17
N ILE A 56 -2.17 -2.55 -0.75
CA ILE A 56 -1.05 -1.78 -1.30
C ILE A 56 -1.55 -0.54 -2.05
N SER A 57 -2.63 -0.67 -2.84
CA SER A 57 -3.22 0.47 -3.55
C SER A 57 -3.69 1.56 -2.59
N GLU A 58 -4.32 1.18 -1.48
CA GLU A 58 -4.77 2.16 -0.48
C GLU A 58 -3.59 2.82 0.23
N ALA A 59 -2.55 2.07 0.59
CA ALA A 59 -1.33 2.62 1.15
C ALA A 59 -0.64 3.60 0.19
N LEU A 60 -0.52 3.27 -1.09
CA LEU A 60 0.03 4.15 -2.12
C LEU A 60 -0.83 5.42 -2.30
N ARG A 61 -2.16 5.30 -2.24
CA ARG A 61 -3.08 6.45 -2.26
C ARG A 61 -2.81 7.37 -1.07
N GLN A 62 -2.59 6.82 0.12
CA GLN A 62 -2.25 7.61 1.31
C GLN A 62 -0.88 8.28 1.17
N VAL A 63 0.15 7.58 0.66
CA VAL A 63 1.47 8.17 0.34
C VAL A 63 1.33 9.38 -0.58
N GLN A 64 0.51 9.30 -1.62
CA GLN A 64 0.32 10.43 -2.55
C GLN A 64 -0.33 11.66 -1.90
N LEU A 65 -1.06 11.48 -0.80
CA LEU A 65 -1.69 12.58 -0.05
C LEU A 65 -0.75 13.22 0.98
N MET A 66 0.35 12.55 1.33
CA MET A 66 1.31 13.04 2.31
C MET A 66 2.15 14.21 1.74
N PRO A 67 2.20 15.37 2.43
CA PRO A 67 2.92 16.55 1.93
C PRO A 67 4.40 16.30 1.64
N GLU A 68 5.05 15.43 2.41
CA GLU A 68 6.47 15.09 2.28
C GLU A 68 6.76 14.44 0.93
N TYR A 69 5.83 13.64 0.41
CA TYR A 69 5.95 12.94 -0.87
C TYR A 69 5.32 13.71 -2.03
N ARG A 70 4.47 14.70 -1.73
CA ARG A 70 3.82 15.56 -2.74
C ARG A 70 4.71 16.73 -3.18
N ILE A 71 5.45 17.33 -2.24
CA ILE A 71 6.18 18.60 -2.46
C ILE A 71 7.68 18.35 -2.64
N SER A 72 8.24 17.36 -1.95
CA SER A 72 9.66 17.06 -2.08
C SER A 72 9.91 16.12 -3.26
N LYS A 73 11.05 16.30 -3.94
CA LYS A 73 11.60 15.31 -4.90
C LYS A 73 11.98 13.97 -4.22
N SER A 74 11.46 13.67 -3.03
CA SER A 74 11.66 12.40 -2.35
C SER A 74 10.66 11.40 -2.92
N TYR A 75 11.06 10.77 -4.01
CA TYR A 75 10.32 9.65 -4.57
C TYR A 75 10.57 8.41 -3.71
N MET A 76 9.50 7.79 -3.23
CA MET A 76 9.55 6.44 -2.68
C MET A 76 9.77 5.49 -3.87
N LYS A 77 10.87 4.75 -3.86
CA LYS A 77 11.18 3.75 -4.89
C LYS A 77 11.02 2.36 -4.32
N PHE A 78 10.57 1.42 -5.14
CA PHE A 78 10.49 0.02 -4.77
C PHE A 78 11.72 -0.69 -5.33
N ALA A 79 12.38 -1.51 -4.51
CA ALA A 79 13.40 -2.40 -5.01
C ALA A 79 12.79 -3.39 -6.03
N PRO A 80 13.59 -3.92 -6.98
CA PRO A 80 13.09 -4.86 -7.98
C PRO A 80 12.37 -6.04 -7.34
N GLY A 81 11.18 -6.38 -7.83
CA GLY A 81 10.38 -7.50 -7.35
C GLY A 81 9.59 -7.27 -6.04
N VAL A 82 9.70 -6.09 -5.42
CA VAL A 82 8.96 -5.76 -4.19
C VAL A 82 7.50 -5.37 -4.47
N LEU A 83 7.26 -4.62 -5.53
CA LEU A 83 5.92 -4.24 -5.95
C LEU A 83 5.32 -5.37 -6.80
N PRO A 84 4.06 -5.80 -6.55
CA PRO A 84 3.42 -6.83 -7.37
C PRO A 84 3.36 -6.43 -8.85
N VAL A 85 3.35 -7.43 -9.74
CA VAL A 85 3.39 -7.25 -11.20
C VAL A 85 2.22 -6.41 -11.70
N GLU A 86 1.07 -6.46 -11.03
CA GLU A 86 -0.13 -5.67 -11.33
C GLU A 86 0.10 -4.16 -11.24
N PHE A 87 1.20 -3.71 -10.63
CA PHE A 87 1.61 -2.31 -10.55
C PHE A 87 2.84 -1.97 -11.40
N ALA A 88 3.48 -2.97 -12.03
CA ALA A 88 4.59 -2.77 -12.94
C ALA A 88 4.04 -2.42 -14.33
N LEU A 89 3.83 -1.12 -14.57
CA LEU A 89 3.55 -0.55 -15.91
C LEU A 89 4.84 -0.39 -16.71
#